data_AF-A0AAP2CHW5-F1
#
_entry.id   AF-A0AAP2CHW5-F1
#
_cell.length_a   1.000
_cell.length_b   1.000
_cell.length_c   1.000
_cell.angle_alpha   90.00
_cell.angle_beta   90.00
_cell.angle_gamma   90.00
#
_symmetry.space_group_name_H-M   'P 1'
#
loop_
_entity.id
_entity.type
_entity.pdbx_description
1 polymer ?
#
loop_
_entity_poly.entity_id
_entity_poly.type
_entity_poly.pdbx_seq_one_letter_code
_entity_poly.pdbx_strand_id
1 'polypeptide(L)'
;METGEVKHSDFLAPKGYEDFKHDLTATVLHGAHDPHRDFYYLSFPYSDSLYQLQNHKLIQTLKPESNIDFNYLPSEVIPMGQNNTIWALPKEASKHIFLLYDPHHDLLVRVSKINESGTGETKFQRTKHYVLSIYSGDWEPKGEYFFDYKGRLDLENWFLTSQGLFLSKPEQPNEDEYEFYRVDLSRFGGQSGN
;
A
#
# COMPACT_ATOMS: atom_id res chain seq x y z
N MET A 1 13.00 25.06 6.16
CA MET A 1 12.65 24.63 7.53
C MET A 1 13.25 25.63 8.51
N GLU A 2 12.61 26.80 8.69
CA GLU A 2 13.22 27.92 9.43
C GLU A 2 12.68 28.10 10.86
N THR A 3 11.52 27.52 11.19
CA THR A 3 10.85 27.79 12.47
C THR A 3 10.89 26.64 13.47
N GLY A 4 11.19 25.42 13.04
CA GLY A 4 11.10 24.22 13.90
C GLY A 4 9.68 23.96 14.45
N GLU A 5 8.67 24.65 13.93
CA GLU A 5 7.29 24.57 14.42
C GLU A 5 6.72 23.18 14.11
N VAL A 6 6.26 22.49 15.15
CA VAL A 6 5.55 21.21 15.03
C VAL A 6 4.05 21.49 14.97
N LYS A 7 3.41 21.04 13.91
CA LYS A 7 1.96 21.11 13.73
C LYS A 7 1.35 19.72 13.89
N HIS A 8 0.22 19.66 14.59
CA HIS A 8 -0.53 18.44 14.80
C HIS A 8 -1.77 18.44 13.90
N SER A 9 -2.10 17.27 13.36
CA SER A 9 -3.37 17.05 12.66
C SER A 9 -4.22 16.10 13.50
N ASP A 10 -5.50 16.44 13.63
CA ASP A 10 -6.46 15.65 14.39
C ASP A 10 -7.10 14.58 13.48
N PHE A 11 -6.38 13.48 13.25
CA PHE A 11 -6.98 12.26 12.73
C PHE A 11 -6.61 11.09 13.62
N LEU A 12 -7.50 10.12 13.72
CA LEU A 12 -7.36 8.94 14.56
C LEU A 12 -7.45 7.69 13.71
N ALA A 13 -6.87 6.60 14.20
CA ALA A 13 -7.14 5.28 13.66
C ALA A 13 -8.67 5.06 13.59
N PRO A 14 -9.17 4.40 12.54
CA PRO A 14 -10.60 4.21 12.36
C PRO A 14 -11.20 3.32 13.45
N LYS A 15 -12.52 3.37 13.62
CA LYS A 15 -13.20 2.46 14.55
C LYS A 15 -12.97 1.00 14.15
N GLY A 16 -12.72 0.12 15.12
CA GLY A 16 -12.41 -1.30 14.90
C GLY A 16 -10.91 -1.56 14.79
N TYR A 17 -10.09 -0.52 14.70
CA TYR A 17 -8.63 -0.67 14.68
C TYR A 17 -8.06 -1.15 16.03
N GLU A 18 -8.87 -1.11 17.10
CA GLU A 18 -8.54 -1.65 18.41
C GLU A 18 -8.26 -3.16 18.39
N ASP A 19 -8.82 -3.88 17.41
CA ASP A 19 -8.56 -5.32 17.20
C ASP A 19 -7.10 -5.59 16.80
N PHE A 20 -6.41 -4.56 16.30
CA PHE A 20 -5.01 -4.62 15.85
C PHE A 20 -4.03 -4.06 16.90
N LYS A 21 -4.46 -3.77 18.13
CA LYS A 21 -3.63 -3.15 19.18
C LYS A 21 -2.33 -3.90 19.54
N HIS A 22 -2.23 -5.18 19.17
CA HIS A 22 -1.05 -6.01 19.38
C HIS A 22 -0.28 -6.30 18.09
N ASP A 23 -0.75 -5.82 16.93
CA ASP A 23 -0.07 -5.98 15.65
C ASP A 23 0.83 -4.77 15.38
N LEU A 24 2.14 -4.95 15.53
CA LEU A 24 3.11 -3.87 15.25
C LEU A 24 3.01 -3.35 13.83
N THR A 25 2.61 -4.20 12.88
CA THR A 25 2.54 -3.85 11.47
C THR A 25 1.30 -3.03 11.12
N ALA A 26 0.35 -2.88 12.06
CA ALA A 26 -0.81 -2.00 11.98
C ALA A 26 -0.47 -0.52 12.24
N THR A 27 0.69 -0.25 12.83
CA THR A 27 1.13 1.12 13.17
C THR A 27 1.75 1.87 11.99
N VAL A 28 2.01 1.17 10.88
CA VAL A 28 2.57 1.79 9.67
C VAL A 28 1.50 2.68 9.05
N LEU A 29 1.84 3.94 8.79
CA LEU A 29 0.95 4.85 8.07
C LEU A 29 1.50 5.08 6.67
N HIS A 30 0.68 4.84 5.66
CA HIS A 30 1.03 5.10 4.27
C HIS A 30 0.59 6.51 3.89
N GLY A 31 1.46 7.24 3.20
CA GLY A 31 1.23 8.64 2.86
C GLY A 31 1.54 8.94 1.40
N ALA A 32 0.69 9.72 0.75
CA ALA A 32 0.96 10.29 -0.57
C ALA A 32 0.69 11.79 -0.57
N HIS A 33 1.65 12.55 -1.09
CA HIS A 33 1.50 13.99 -1.29
C HIS A 33 1.13 14.27 -2.74
N ASP A 34 0.02 14.97 -2.92
CA ASP A 34 -0.41 15.52 -4.18
C ASP A 34 -0.03 17.01 -4.27
N PRO A 35 1.08 17.35 -4.94
CA PRO A 35 1.52 18.73 -5.09
C PRO A 35 0.64 19.59 -6.01
N HIS A 36 -0.23 19.02 -6.84
CA HIS A 36 -1.07 19.81 -7.75
C HIS A 36 -2.21 20.49 -6.98
N ARG A 37 -2.74 19.80 -5.97
CA ARG A 37 -3.85 20.28 -5.14
C ARG A 37 -3.44 20.64 -3.71
N ASP A 38 -2.18 20.41 -3.35
CA ASP A 38 -1.61 20.54 -2.00
C ASP A 38 -2.38 19.69 -0.98
N PHE A 39 -2.65 18.44 -1.35
CA PHE A 39 -3.30 17.46 -0.49
C PHE A 39 -2.31 16.42 0.02
N TYR A 40 -2.50 16.00 1.27
CA TYR A 40 -1.79 14.87 1.85
C TYR A 40 -2.79 13.77 2.18
N TYR A 41 -2.58 12.59 1.60
CA TYR A 41 -3.44 11.43 1.79
C TYR A 41 -2.76 10.45 2.74
N LEU A 42 -3.51 9.96 3.72
CA LEU A 42 -3.02 9.03 4.73
C LEU A 42 -3.92 7.80 4.80
N SER A 43 -3.33 6.61 4.87
CA SER A 43 -4.09 5.37 5.06
C SER A 43 -3.40 4.41 6.01
N PHE A 44 -4.23 3.71 6.80
CA PHE A 44 -3.79 2.62 7.64
C PHE A 44 -3.81 1.30 6.84
N PRO A 45 -2.92 0.34 7.13
CA PRO A 45 -2.77 -0.89 6.38
C PRO A 45 -3.99 -1.82 6.44
N TYR A 46 -4.83 -1.68 7.46
CA TYR A 46 -5.96 -2.57 7.75
C TYR A 46 -7.30 -1.82 7.72
N SER A 47 -7.45 -0.88 6.80
CA SER A 47 -8.63 -0.04 6.69
C SER A 47 -8.83 0.47 5.27
N ASP A 48 -10.06 0.38 4.77
CA ASP A 48 -10.45 1.00 3.50
C ASP A 48 -10.47 2.54 3.55
N SER A 49 -10.54 3.10 4.75
CA SER A 49 -10.60 4.55 4.96
C SER A 49 -9.27 5.22 4.63
N LEU A 50 -9.38 6.36 3.96
CA LEU A 50 -8.29 7.24 3.63
C LEU A 50 -8.59 8.65 4.12
N TYR A 51 -7.59 9.30 4.70
CA TYR A 51 -7.71 10.62 5.30
C TYR A 51 -7.06 11.63 4.36
N GLN A 52 -7.84 12.59 3.87
CA GLN A 52 -7.33 13.69 3.06
C GLN A 52 -7.12 14.91 3.94
N LEU A 53 -5.88 15.37 3.99
CA LEU A 53 -5.46 16.54 4.73
C LEU A 53 -5.10 17.67 3.77
N GLN A 54 -5.38 18.89 4.18
CA GLN A 54 -4.86 20.11 3.56
C GLN A 54 -4.39 21.03 4.68
N ASN A 55 -3.19 21.59 4.56
CA ASN A 55 -2.62 22.46 5.60
C ASN A 55 -2.67 21.85 7.03
N HIS A 56 -2.37 20.54 7.17
CA HIS A 56 -2.40 19.79 8.43
C HIS A 56 -3.78 19.66 9.08
N LYS A 57 -4.87 19.90 8.34
CA LYS A 57 -6.24 19.69 8.80
C LYS A 57 -6.88 18.59 8.01
N LEU A 58 -7.55 17.66 8.69
CA LEU A 58 -8.41 16.68 8.06
C LEU A 58 -9.57 17.41 7.37
N ILE A 59 -9.66 17.29 6.05
CA ILE A 59 -10.75 17.89 5.25
C ILE A 59 -11.85 16.88 5.01
N GLN A 60 -11.48 15.63 4.71
CA GLN A 60 -12.44 14.55 4.51
C GLN A 60 -11.83 13.17 4.75
N THR A 61 -12.70 12.21 5.06
CA THR A 61 -12.41 10.78 5.04
C THR A 61 -13.07 10.17 3.82
N LEU A 62 -12.29 9.49 2.99
CA LEU A 62 -12.71 8.85 1.75
C LEU A 62 -12.65 7.33 1.90
N LYS A 63 -13.47 6.63 1.12
CA LYS A 63 -13.36 5.18 0.92
C LYS A 63 -13.22 4.92 -0.58
N PRO A 64 -11.99 4.76 -1.10
CA PRO A 64 -11.78 4.52 -2.52
C PRO A 64 -12.49 3.25 -2.98
N GLU A 65 -13.16 3.32 -4.13
CA GLU A 65 -13.84 2.17 -4.73
C GLU A 65 -12.84 1.08 -5.13
N SER A 66 -13.24 -0.18 -5.01
CA SER A 66 -12.40 -1.35 -5.30
C SER A 66 -13.33 -2.50 -5.68
N ASN A 67 -12.92 -3.35 -6.61
CA ASN A 67 -13.67 -4.59 -6.91
C ASN A 67 -13.36 -5.69 -5.89
N ILE A 68 -12.49 -5.40 -4.92
CA ILE A 68 -12.04 -6.33 -3.90
C ILE A 68 -12.66 -5.97 -2.56
N ASP A 69 -13.35 -6.96 -1.99
CA ASP A 69 -13.76 -6.98 -0.59
C ASP A 69 -12.54 -7.38 0.27
N PHE A 70 -11.92 -6.39 0.91
CA PHE A 70 -10.75 -6.63 1.75
C PHE A 70 -11.14 -7.28 3.08
N ASN A 71 -10.40 -8.32 3.47
CA ASN A 71 -10.60 -9.02 4.72
C ASN A 71 -9.46 -8.69 5.69
N TYR A 72 -9.64 -7.71 6.56
CA TYR A 72 -8.57 -7.31 7.48
C TYR A 72 -8.59 -8.16 8.75
N LEU A 73 -7.47 -8.84 9.02
CA LEU A 73 -7.25 -9.61 10.24
C LEU A 73 -5.89 -9.25 10.85
N PRO A 74 -5.74 -9.29 12.18
CA PRO A 74 -4.49 -9.02 12.84
C PRO A 74 -3.43 -10.07 12.47
N SER A 75 -2.18 -9.64 12.37
CA SER A 75 -1.04 -10.52 12.17
C SER A 75 -0.78 -11.38 13.41
N GLU A 76 -0.31 -12.60 13.19
CA GLU A 76 0.06 -13.53 14.23
C GLU A 76 1.58 -13.60 14.40
N VAL A 77 2.04 -13.80 15.63
CA VAL A 77 3.45 -14.07 15.90
C VAL A 77 3.70 -15.55 15.70
N ILE A 78 4.43 -15.92 14.64
CA ILE A 78 4.77 -17.31 14.35
C ILE A 78 6.29 -17.55 14.44
N PRO A 79 6.74 -18.75 14.82
CA PRO A 79 8.15 -19.11 14.79
C PRO A 79 8.72 -19.11 13.37
N MET A 80 9.95 -18.64 13.23
CA MET A 80 10.77 -18.72 12.02
C MET A 80 12.11 -19.38 12.37
N GLY A 81 12.15 -20.71 12.23
CA GLY A 81 13.28 -21.49 12.74
C GLY A 81 13.27 -21.59 14.27
N GLN A 82 14.43 -21.86 14.88
CA GLN A 82 14.50 -22.19 16.31
C GLN A 82 14.49 -20.97 17.24
N ASN A 83 14.99 -19.81 16.79
CA ASN A 83 15.28 -18.66 17.68
C ASN A 83 14.64 -17.33 17.23
N ASN A 84 13.89 -17.32 16.13
CA ASN A 84 13.27 -16.09 15.63
C ASN A 84 11.75 -16.25 15.56
N THR A 85 11.06 -15.12 15.71
CA THR A 85 9.63 -15.01 15.47
C THR A 85 9.37 -13.91 14.45
N ILE A 86 8.29 -14.06 13.69
CA ILE A 86 7.87 -13.06 12.72
C ILE A 86 6.39 -12.75 12.92
N TRP A 87 6.01 -11.55 12.53
CA TRP A 87 4.62 -11.20 12.30
C TRP A 87 4.20 -11.74 10.94
N ALA A 88 3.24 -12.64 10.94
CA ALA A 88 2.70 -13.27 9.76
C ALA A 88 1.22 -12.91 9.63
N LEU A 89 0.89 -12.30 8.49
CA LEU A 89 -0.49 -12.05 8.14
C LEU A 89 -1.18 -13.40 7.86
N PRO A 90 -2.41 -13.64 8.36
CA PRO A 90 -3.20 -14.82 7.99
C PRO A 90 -3.37 -14.95 6.47
N LYS A 91 -3.60 -16.18 6.02
CA LYS A 91 -3.61 -16.51 4.57
C LYS A 91 -4.72 -15.76 3.83
N GLU A 92 -5.87 -15.65 4.45
CA GLU A 92 -7.09 -15.03 3.94
C GLU A 92 -7.12 -13.52 4.17
N ALA A 93 -6.10 -12.96 4.83
CA ALA A 93 -6.12 -11.58 5.27
C ALA A 93 -5.49 -10.64 4.25
N SER A 94 -6.08 -9.45 4.17
CA SER A 94 -5.68 -8.35 3.32
C SER A 94 -4.88 -7.31 4.08
N LYS A 95 -4.06 -6.55 3.35
CA LYS A 95 -3.26 -5.45 3.88
C LYS A 95 -2.89 -4.45 2.78
N HIS A 96 -3.10 -3.16 3.00
CA HIS A 96 -2.51 -2.12 2.14
C HIS A 96 -1.00 -2.05 2.37
N ILE A 97 -0.23 -2.06 1.29
CA ILE A 97 1.24 -2.12 1.30
C ILE A 97 1.83 -0.71 1.09
N PHE A 98 1.23 0.06 0.19
CA PHE A 98 1.61 1.46 -0.02
C PHE A 98 0.50 2.27 -0.67
N LEU A 99 0.67 3.59 -0.58
CA LEU A 99 -0.08 4.60 -1.30
C LEU A 99 0.91 5.61 -1.87
N LEU A 100 0.78 5.93 -3.16
CA LEU A 100 1.63 6.88 -3.87
C LEU A 100 0.79 7.81 -4.73
N TYR A 101 1.34 8.97 -5.06
CA TYR A 101 0.79 9.90 -6.03
C TYR A 101 1.78 10.09 -7.19
N ASP A 102 1.30 9.93 -8.42
CA ASP A 102 2.02 10.20 -9.65
C ASP A 102 1.72 11.61 -10.16
N PRO A 103 2.63 12.59 -9.94
CA PRO A 103 2.41 13.94 -10.41
C PRO A 103 2.50 14.08 -11.93
N HIS A 104 3.08 13.12 -12.65
CA HIS A 104 3.24 13.22 -14.10
C HIS A 104 1.95 12.87 -14.85
N HIS A 105 1.15 11.96 -14.29
CA HIS A 105 -0.09 11.48 -14.90
C HIS A 105 -1.33 11.85 -14.08
N ASP A 106 -1.15 12.54 -12.95
CA ASP A 106 -2.21 12.92 -12.01
C ASP A 106 -3.01 11.71 -11.50
N LEU A 107 -2.27 10.71 -10.99
CA LEU A 107 -2.83 9.43 -10.55
C LEU A 107 -2.50 9.15 -9.09
N LEU A 108 -3.46 8.54 -8.39
CA LEU A 108 -3.24 7.90 -7.10
C LEU A 108 -3.09 6.40 -7.31
N VAL A 109 -2.09 5.82 -6.66
CA VAL A 109 -1.73 4.41 -6.84
C VAL A 109 -1.62 3.73 -5.48
N ARG A 110 -2.40 2.68 -5.29
CA ARG A 110 -2.42 1.89 -4.05
C ARG A 110 -2.15 0.43 -4.37
N VAL A 111 -1.24 -0.21 -3.64
CA VAL A 111 -1.08 -1.66 -3.68
C VAL A 111 -1.57 -2.28 -2.39
N SER A 112 -2.31 -3.37 -2.52
CA SER A 112 -2.79 -4.17 -1.40
C SER A 112 -2.45 -5.62 -1.62
N LYS A 113 -1.99 -6.31 -0.57
CA LYS A 113 -2.05 -7.76 -0.47
C LYS A 113 -3.49 -8.15 -0.18
N ILE A 114 -4.03 -9.12 -0.92
CA ILE A 114 -5.44 -9.53 -0.79
C ILE A 114 -5.54 -10.77 0.07
N ASN A 115 -4.81 -11.81 -0.34
CA ASN A 115 -4.72 -13.10 0.30
C ASN A 115 -3.47 -13.85 -0.19
N GLU A 116 -3.31 -15.08 0.27
CA GLU A 116 -2.30 -16.02 -0.20
C GLU A 116 -2.97 -17.33 -0.63
N SER A 117 -2.35 -18.05 -1.57
CA SER A 117 -2.77 -19.39 -1.99
C SER A 117 -1.64 -20.42 -1.91
N GLY A 118 -1.98 -21.69 -2.09
CA GLY A 118 -1.06 -22.83 -1.97
C GLY A 118 -1.20 -23.60 -0.67
N THR A 119 -0.74 -24.86 -0.69
CA THR A 119 -0.75 -25.83 0.42
C THR A 119 0.53 -25.79 1.25
N GLY A 120 1.45 -24.87 0.95
CA GLY A 120 2.73 -24.74 1.65
C GLY A 120 2.52 -24.69 3.16
N GLU A 121 3.27 -25.53 3.88
CA GLU A 121 3.20 -25.66 5.34
C GLU A 121 3.55 -24.33 6.04
N THR A 122 4.29 -23.45 5.35
CA THR A 122 4.74 -22.15 5.86
C THR A 122 4.34 -21.00 4.93
N LYS A 123 4.22 -19.78 5.46
CA LYS A 123 3.97 -18.56 4.66
C LYS A 123 4.99 -18.35 3.54
N PHE A 124 6.21 -18.85 3.71
CA PHE A 124 7.31 -18.69 2.75
C PHE A 124 7.17 -19.54 1.48
N GLN A 125 6.25 -20.49 1.47
CA GLN A 125 5.98 -21.36 0.32
C GLN A 125 4.69 -20.99 -0.41
N ARG A 126 3.92 -20.04 0.14
CA ARG A 126 2.62 -19.63 -0.41
C ARG A 126 2.81 -18.57 -1.47
N THR A 127 1.92 -18.58 -2.46
CA THR A 127 1.81 -17.48 -3.43
C THR A 127 1.06 -16.34 -2.77
N LYS A 128 1.62 -15.13 -2.82
CA LYS A 128 0.95 -13.91 -2.35
C LYS A 128 0.26 -13.24 -3.52
N HIS A 129 -0.98 -12.84 -3.31
CA HIS A 129 -1.78 -12.15 -4.32
C HIS A 129 -1.91 -10.69 -3.96
N TYR A 130 -1.64 -9.83 -4.94
CA TYR A 130 -1.71 -8.40 -4.80
C TYR A 130 -2.66 -7.81 -5.83
N VAL A 131 -3.23 -6.66 -5.47
CA VAL A 131 -3.94 -5.76 -6.39
C VAL A 131 -3.25 -4.42 -6.39
N LEU A 132 -2.98 -3.91 -7.58
CA LEU A 132 -2.61 -2.53 -7.85
C LEU A 132 -3.86 -1.79 -8.30
N SER A 133 -4.40 -0.94 -7.44
CA SER A 133 -5.54 -0.07 -7.75
C SER A 133 -5.05 1.30 -8.17
N ILE A 134 -5.56 1.80 -9.30
CA ILE A 134 -5.20 3.08 -9.91
C ILE A 134 -6.43 3.97 -9.94
N TYR A 135 -6.27 5.19 -9.45
CA TYR A 135 -7.31 6.21 -9.40
C TYR A 135 -6.82 7.50 -10.08
N SER A 136 -7.75 8.34 -10.55
CA SER A 136 -7.40 9.75 -10.82
C SER A 136 -7.01 10.46 -9.52
N GLY A 137 -6.42 11.64 -9.64
CA GLY A 137 -6.19 12.52 -8.49
C GLY A 137 -7.46 12.94 -7.73
N ASP A 138 -8.64 12.77 -8.32
CA ASP A 138 -9.94 12.98 -7.67
C ASP A 138 -10.60 11.67 -7.18
N TRP A 139 -9.82 10.58 -7.06
CA TRP A 139 -10.25 9.27 -6.56
C TRP A 139 -11.25 8.50 -7.44
N GLU A 140 -11.41 8.87 -8.72
CA GLU A 140 -12.19 8.05 -9.65
C GLU A 140 -11.40 6.78 -10.03
N PRO A 141 -12.01 5.58 -10.00
CA PRO A 141 -11.31 4.36 -10.38
C PRO A 141 -10.93 4.37 -11.86
N LYS A 142 -9.66 4.08 -12.17
CA LYS A 142 -9.13 3.96 -13.54
C LYS A 142 -8.76 2.54 -13.92
N GLY A 143 -8.48 1.69 -12.94
CA GLY A 143 -8.26 0.26 -13.17
C GLY A 143 -7.66 -0.45 -11.98
N GLU A 144 -7.74 -1.78 -12.00
CA GLU A 144 -7.13 -2.66 -11.02
C GLU A 144 -6.37 -3.80 -11.72
N TYR A 145 -5.15 -4.06 -11.27
CA TYR A 145 -4.28 -5.10 -11.82
C TYR A 145 -3.89 -6.11 -10.75
N PHE A 146 -4.14 -7.38 -11.03
CA PHE A 146 -3.80 -8.49 -10.15
C PHE A 146 -2.44 -9.05 -10.52
N PHE A 147 -1.61 -9.31 -9.52
CA PHE A 147 -0.31 -9.93 -9.73
C PHE A 147 0.11 -10.79 -8.53
N ASP A 148 0.98 -11.76 -8.82
CA ASP A 148 1.35 -12.82 -7.89
C ASP A 148 2.85 -12.80 -7.58
N TYR A 149 3.19 -12.97 -6.30
CA TYR A 149 4.57 -13.22 -5.87
C TYR A 149 4.64 -14.65 -5.34
N LYS A 150 5.43 -15.48 -6.04
CA LYS A 150 5.70 -16.86 -5.63
C LYS A 150 6.93 -16.88 -4.73
N GLY A 151 6.96 -17.82 -3.79
CA GLY A 151 8.13 -18.06 -2.95
C GLY A 151 8.18 -17.20 -1.69
N ARG A 152 9.39 -16.93 -1.21
CA ARG A 152 9.63 -16.48 0.17
C ARG A 152 9.29 -15.01 0.40
N LEU A 153 9.61 -14.14 -0.55
CA LEU A 153 9.57 -12.70 -0.38
C LEU A 153 8.15 -12.15 -0.58
N ASP A 154 7.77 -11.20 0.27
CA ASP A 154 6.65 -10.31 0.02
C ASP A 154 7.13 -9.17 -0.90
N LEU A 155 6.21 -8.35 -1.41
CA LEU A 155 6.57 -7.08 -2.06
C LEU A 155 7.18 -6.13 -1.01
N GLU A 156 8.48 -5.87 -1.10
CA GLU A 156 9.25 -5.12 -0.10
C GLU A 156 9.68 -3.73 -0.57
N ASN A 157 9.99 -3.57 -1.86
CA ASN A 157 10.49 -2.30 -2.41
C ASN A 157 9.67 -1.84 -3.61
N TRP A 158 9.41 -0.55 -3.65
CA TRP A 158 8.74 0.13 -4.75
C TRP A 158 9.17 1.59 -4.81
N PHE A 159 9.09 2.17 -6.00
CA PHE A 159 9.28 3.61 -6.18
C PHE A 159 8.60 4.08 -7.46
N LEU A 160 8.30 5.37 -7.51
CA LEU A 160 7.63 6.00 -8.63
C LEU A 160 8.59 6.97 -9.33
N THR A 161 8.55 6.99 -10.66
CA THR A 161 9.32 7.92 -11.49
C THR A 161 8.45 8.43 -12.64
N SER A 162 8.97 9.36 -13.42
CA SER A 162 8.35 9.79 -14.69
C SER A 162 8.15 8.67 -15.70
N GLN A 163 8.84 7.53 -15.56
CA GLN A 163 8.68 6.36 -16.43
C GLN A 163 7.63 5.36 -15.93
N GLY A 164 7.02 5.60 -14.77
CA GLY A 164 6.03 4.74 -14.15
C GLY A 164 6.45 4.19 -12.78
N LEU A 165 5.68 3.21 -12.30
CA LEU A 165 5.86 2.56 -11.01
C LEU A 165 6.79 1.36 -11.15
N PHE A 166 7.77 1.27 -10.26
CA PHE A 166 8.70 0.15 -10.17
C PHE A 166 8.39 -0.67 -8.93
N LEU A 167 8.26 -1.99 -9.10
CA LEU A 167 7.99 -2.97 -8.05
C LEU A 167 9.10 -4.01 -8.03
N SER A 168 9.74 -4.23 -6.90
CA SER A 168 10.82 -5.22 -6.76
C SER A 168 10.35 -6.61 -7.13
N LYS A 169 11.07 -7.33 -7.99
CA LYS A 169 10.68 -8.71 -8.34
C LYS A 169 10.68 -9.64 -7.10
N PRO A 170 9.83 -10.69 -7.09
CA PRO A 170 9.77 -11.68 -6.00
C PRO A 170 11.06 -12.49 -5.82
N GLU A 171 11.86 -12.58 -6.87
CA GLU A 171 13.15 -13.28 -6.88
C GLU A 171 14.20 -12.29 -7.38
N GLN A 172 15.30 -12.21 -6.63
CA GLN A 172 16.46 -11.38 -6.96
C GLN A 172 17.63 -12.30 -7.32
N PRO A 173 18.45 -11.96 -8.32
CA PRO A 173 19.55 -12.83 -8.75
C PRO A 173 20.60 -12.98 -7.65
N ASN A 174 20.86 -11.94 -6.85
CA ASN A 174 21.73 -11.94 -5.68
C ASN A 174 21.45 -10.71 -4.79
N GLU A 175 22.19 -10.54 -3.69
CA GLU A 175 21.99 -9.44 -2.73
C GLU A 175 22.50 -8.07 -3.24
N ASP A 176 23.37 -8.06 -4.24
CA ASP A 176 23.98 -6.84 -4.80
C ASP A 176 23.25 -6.31 -6.04
N GLU A 177 22.33 -7.10 -6.61
CA GLU A 177 21.60 -6.78 -7.83
C GLU A 177 20.09 -6.78 -7.58
N TYR A 178 19.45 -5.64 -7.85
CA TYR A 178 18.02 -5.46 -7.68
C TYR A 178 17.31 -5.27 -9.02
N GLU A 179 16.36 -6.17 -9.28
CA GLU A 179 15.48 -6.13 -10.42
C GLU A 179 14.06 -5.69 -10.03
N PHE A 180 13.46 -4.90 -10.91
CA PHE A 180 12.11 -4.36 -10.74
C PHE A 180 11.25 -4.62 -11.98
N TYR A 181 9.97 -4.92 -11.76
CA TYR A 181 8.94 -4.76 -12.77
C TYR A 181 8.60 -3.29 -12.93
N ARG A 182 8.50 -2.81 -14.17
CA ARG A 182 7.99 -1.47 -14.49
C ARG A 182 6.53 -1.56 -14.93
N VAL A 183 5.66 -0.90 -14.21
CA VAL A 183 4.27 -0.68 -14.58
C VAL A 183 4.16 0.68 -15.29
N ASP A 184 3.78 0.64 -16.56
CA ASP A 184 3.52 1.84 -17.36
C ASP A 184 2.17 2.45 -16.97
N LEU A 185 2.20 3.62 -16.35
CA LEU A 185 1.00 4.33 -15.88
C LEU A 185 0.43 5.31 -16.91
N SER A 186 1.14 5.54 -18.03
CA SER A 186 0.79 6.59 -19.00
C SER A 186 -0.58 6.41 -19.64
N ARG A 187 -1.08 5.17 -19.67
CA ARG A 187 -2.38 4.81 -20.26
C ARG A 187 -3.57 5.16 -19.37
N PHE A 188 -3.35 5.45 -18.09
CA PHE A 188 -4.42 5.80 -17.15
C PHE A 188 -4.53 7.31 -16.92
N GLY A 189 -3.48 8.05 -17.29
CA GLY A 189 -3.50 9.51 -17.24
C GLY A 189 -4.51 10.08 -18.23
N GLY A 190 -5.29 11.06 -17.77
CA GLY A 190 -6.10 11.86 -18.67
C GLY A 190 -5.18 12.76 -19.50
N GLN A 191 -5.43 12.88 -20.81
CA GLN A 191 -4.90 14.02 -21.55
C GLN A 191 -5.41 15.29 -20.88
N SER A 192 -4.54 16.02 -20.19
CA SER A 192 -4.79 17.41 -19.81
C SER A 192 -4.87 18.21 -21.11
N GLY A 193 -6.04 18.20 -21.75
CA GLY A 193 -6.35 19.06 -22.88
C GLY A 193 -6.36 20.51 -22.40
N ASN A 194 -5.46 21.31 -22.96
CA ASN A 194 -5.48 22.78 -22.90
C ASN A 194 -6.81 23.36 -23.38
#